data_AF-A0A8T3BTU4-F1
#
_entry.id   AF-A0A8T3BTU4-F1
#
_cell.length_a   1.000
_cell.length_b   1.000
_cell.length_c   1.000
_cell.angle_alpha   90.00
_cell.angle_beta   90.00
_cell.angle_gamma   90.00
#
_symmetry.space_group_name_H-M   'P 1'
#
loop_
_entity.id
_entity.type
_entity.pdbx_description
1 polymer ?
#
loop_
_entity_poly.entity_id
_entity_poly.type
_entity_poly.pdbx_seq_one_letter_code
_entity_poly.pdbx_strand_id
1 'polypeptide(L)'
;MASRNSSSTWTQKQNKLFERALAVYDKDTPDRWQNVARAVGGKTAEEVKLHYELLVEDLKHIESGHFPAPNYKSSGARNTVTEEESRLRYLKLN
;
A
#
# COMPACT_ATOMS: atom_id res chain seq x y z
N MET A 1 20.53 -7.74 -25.29
CA MET A 1 20.20 -7.54 -23.86
C MET A 1 18.83 -6.90 -23.81
N ALA A 2 17.85 -7.59 -23.22
CA ALA A 2 16.45 -7.17 -23.25
C ALA A 2 16.30 -5.75 -22.70
N SER A 3 15.59 -4.90 -23.45
CA SER A 3 15.19 -3.56 -23.03
C SER A 3 14.61 -3.65 -21.63
N ARG A 4 15.13 -2.84 -20.71
CA ARG A 4 14.51 -2.58 -19.40
C ARG A 4 13.02 -2.39 -19.65
N ASN A 5 12.22 -3.29 -19.10
CA ASN A 5 10.77 -3.24 -19.17
C ASN A 5 10.39 -1.81 -18.84
N SER A 6 9.83 -1.10 -19.81
CA SER A 6 9.42 0.30 -19.68
C SER A 6 8.41 0.36 -18.54
N SER A 7 8.90 0.58 -17.32
CA SER A 7 8.12 0.74 -16.12
C SER A 7 7.32 2.02 -16.32
N SER A 8 6.15 1.87 -16.93
CA SER A 8 5.22 2.94 -17.22
C SER A 8 4.90 3.64 -15.90
N THR A 9 5.46 4.84 -15.72
CA THR A 9 5.33 5.59 -14.48
C THR A 9 3.84 5.78 -14.18
N TRP A 10 3.41 5.30 -13.02
CA TRP A 10 2.03 5.47 -12.56
C TRP A 10 1.83 6.89 -12.06
N THR A 11 0.92 7.62 -12.69
CA THR A 11 0.51 8.93 -12.18
C THR A 11 -0.37 8.77 -10.94
N GLN A 12 -0.41 9.77 -10.07
CA GLN A 12 -1.28 9.75 -8.89
C GLN A 12 -2.76 9.58 -9.26
N LYS A 13 -3.19 10.14 -10.40
CA LYS A 13 -4.55 9.97 -10.92
C LYS A 13 -4.81 8.51 -11.32
N GLN A 14 -3.89 7.88 -12.04
CA GLN A 14 -4.01 6.47 -12.43
C GLN A 14 -4.03 5.56 -11.19
N ASN A 15 -3.18 5.82 -10.20
CA ASN A 15 -3.16 5.04 -8.97
C ASN A 15 -4.50 5.11 -8.21
N LYS A 16 -5.08 6.32 -8.10
CA LYS A 16 -6.42 6.50 -7.50
C LYS A 16 -7.52 5.76 -8.27
N LEU A 17 -7.46 5.74 -9.60
CA LEU A 17 -8.41 4.99 -10.43
C LEU A 17 -8.21 3.49 -10.25
N PHE A 18 -6.97 3.03 -10.14
CA PHE A 18 -6.63 1.64 -9.89
C PHE A 18 -7.19 1.14 -8.56
N GLU A 19 -6.96 1.86 -7.46
CA GLU A 19 -7.52 1.51 -6.15
C GLU A 19 -9.05 1.42 -6.17
N ARG A 20 -9.71 2.39 -6.80
CA ARG A 20 -11.18 2.37 -6.97
C ARG A 20 -11.63 1.18 -7.81
N ALA A 21 -10.91 0.87 -8.89
CA ALA A 21 -11.24 -0.26 -9.75
C ALA A 21 -11.06 -1.61 -9.02
N LEU A 22 -10.06 -1.75 -8.15
CA LEU A 22 -9.89 -2.96 -7.32
C LEU A 22 -11.05 -3.18 -6.34
N ALA A 23 -11.71 -2.10 -5.88
CA ALA A 23 -12.88 -2.19 -5.03
C ALA A 23 -14.15 -2.63 -5.79
N VAL A 24 -14.21 -2.39 -7.11
CA VAL A 24 -15.34 -2.78 -7.97
C VAL A 24 -15.14 -4.19 -8.54
N TYR A 25 -13.91 -4.50 -8.96
CA TYR A 25 -13.54 -5.77 -9.58
C TYR A 25 -12.74 -6.61 -8.57
N ASP A 26 -13.45 -7.45 -7.83
CA ASP A 26 -12.89 -8.35 -6.83
C ASP A 26 -12.05 -9.49 -7.47
N LYS A 27 -11.58 -10.41 -6.64
CA LYS A 27 -10.73 -11.54 -7.06
C LYS A 27 -11.45 -12.58 -7.94
N ASP A 28 -12.78 -12.65 -7.84
CA ASP A 28 -13.60 -13.66 -8.51
C ASP A 28 -14.17 -13.12 -9.84
N THR A 29 -13.99 -11.82 -10.09
CA THR A 29 -14.34 -11.14 -11.34
C THR A 29 -13.59 -11.76 -12.54
N PRO A 30 -14.30 -12.29 -13.56
CA PRO A 30 -13.69 -12.71 -14.82
C PRO A 30 -12.99 -11.54 -15.53
N ASP A 31 -11.86 -11.80 -16.18
CA ASP A 31 -11.06 -10.80 -16.90
C ASP A 31 -10.76 -9.55 -16.04
N ARG A 32 -10.55 -9.76 -14.73
CA ARG A 32 -10.34 -8.71 -13.73
C ARG A 32 -9.35 -7.63 -14.21
N TRP A 33 -8.19 -8.06 -14.70
CA TRP A 33 -7.11 -7.14 -15.07
C TRP A 33 -7.44 -6.33 -16.31
N GLN A 34 -8.16 -6.90 -17.28
CA GLN A 34 -8.67 -6.20 -18.45
C GLN A 34 -9.71 -5.15 -18.05
N ASN A 35 -10.60 -5.48 -17.12
CA ASN A 35 -11.61 -4.56 -16.59
C ASN A 35 -10.97 -3.39 -15.82
N VAL A 36 -9.98 -3.68 -14.98
CA VAL A 36 -9.22 -2.65 -14.24
C VAL A 36 -8.42 -1.77 -15.20
N ALA A 37 -7.71 -2.34 -16.18
CA ALA A 37 -6.97 -1.59 -17.19
C ALA A 37 -7.87 -0.61 -17.97
N ARG A 38 -9.07 -1.06 -18.35
CA ARG A 38 -10.08 -0.21 -19.00
C ARG A 38 -10.54 0.93 -18.09
N ALA A 39 -10.69 0.69 -16.80
CA ALA A 39 -11.10 1.73 -15.83
C ALA A 39 -9.99 2.74 -15.52
N VAL A 40 -8.73 2.30 -15.48
CA VAL A 40 -7.57 3.16 -15.23
C VAL A 40 -7.25 4.04 -16.45
N GLY A 41 -7.30 3.46 -17.64
CA GLY A 41 -6.93 4.11 -18.90
C GLY A 41 -5.42 4.30 -19.08
N GLY A 42 -4.93 4.02 -20.29
CA GLY A 42 -3.50 4.20 -20.63
C GLY A 42 -2.54 3.26 -19.91
N LYS A 43 -3.05 2.10 -19.46
CA LYS A 43 -2.29 0.97 -18.91
C LYS A 43 -2.80 -0.34 -19.50
N THR A 44 -1.94 -1.33 -19.68
CA THR A 44 -2.35 -2.67 -20.12
C THR A 44 -2.76 -3.55 -18.94
N ALA A 45 -3.42 -4.67 -19.22
CA ALA A 45 -3.79 -5.64 -18.19
C ALA A 45 -2.55 -6.21 -17.47
N GLU A 46 -1.46 -6.41 -18.21
CA GLU A 46 -0.18 -6.89 -17.68
C GLU A 46 0.46 -5.86 -16.75
N GLU A 47 0.47 -4.58 -17.13
CA GLU A 47 0.98 -3.49 -16.29
C GLU A 47 0.16 -3.33 -15.01
N VAL A 48 -1.17 -3.47 -15.10
CA VAL A 48 -2.07 -3.44 -13.93
C VAL A 48 -1.80 -4.62 -13.00
N LYS A 49 -1.65 -5.83 -13.55
CA LYS A 49 -1.36 -7.04 -12.76
C LYS A 49 -0.03 -6.90 -12.03
N LEU A 50 1.01 -6.44 -12.71
CA LEU A 50 2.32 -6.19 -12.11
C LEU A 50 2.24 -5.16 -10.97
N HIS A 51 1.51 -4.06 -11.19
CA HIS A 51 1.31 -3.03 -10.17
C HIS A 51 0.57 -3.56 -8.93
N TYR A 52 -0.40 -4.45 -9.12
CA TYR A 52 -1.08 -5.14 -8.03
C TYR A 52 -0.15 -6.07 -7.25
N GLU A 53 0.70 -6.83 -7.93
CA GLU A 53 1.65 -7.73 -7.28
C GLU A 53 2.64 -6.96 -6.39
N LEU A 54 3.14 -5.82 -6.87
CA LEU A 54 3.99 -4.91 -6.08
C LEU A 54 3.25 -4.35 -4.86
N LEU A 55 1.99 -3.93 -5.02
CA LEU A 55 1.16 -3.47 -3.89
C LEU A 55 1.01 -4.56 -2.82
N VAL A 56 0.77 -5.81 -3.23
CA VAL A 56 0.65 -6.94 -2.30
C VAL A 56 1.98 -7.22 -1.59
N GLU A 57 3.11 -7.10 -2.30
CA GLU A 57 4.43 -7.22 -1.70
C GLU A 57 4.70 -6.13 -0.66
N ASP A 58 4.39 -4.87 -0.97
CA ASP A 58 4.54 -3.74 -0.05
C ASP A 58 3.69 -3.93 1.21
N LEU A 59 2.43 -4.37 1.06
CA LEU A 59 1.56 -4.67 2.20
C LEU A 59 2.14 -5.76 3.10
N LYS A 60 2.69 -6.83 2.52
CA LYS A 60 3.36 -7.89 3.30
C LYS A 60 4.60 -7.38 4.03
N HIS A 61 5.37 -6.48 3.42
CA HIS A 61 6.53 -5.86 4.06
C HIS A 61 6.14 -4.97 5.23
N ILE A 62 5.03 -4.24 5.12
CA ILE A 62 4.48 -3.44 6.22
C ILE A 62 3.96 -4.33 7.34
N GLU A 63 3.17 -5.36 7.03
CA GLU A 63 2.56 -6.28 8.00
C GLU A 63 3.59 -7.13 8.74
N SER A 64 4.72 -7.48 8.10
CA SER A 64 5.82 -8.21 8.73
C SER A 64 6.64 -7.36 9.70
N GLY A 65 6.27 -6.09 9.93
CA GLY A 65 6.97 -5.19 10.83
C GLY A 65 8.35 -4.76 10.31
N HIS A 66 8.61 -4.99 9.02
CA HIS A 66 9.88 -4.70 8.36
C HIS A 66 9.97 -3.25 7.84
N PHE A 67 9.22 -2.33 8.45
CA PHE A 67 9.39 -0.90 8.24
C PHE A 67 10.36 -0.36 9.30
N PRO A 68 11.43 0.36 8.92
CA PRO A 68 12.22 1.07 9.91
C PRO A 68 11.28 2.02 10.66
N ALA A 69 11.07 1.76 11.94
CA ALA A 69 10.31 2.66 12.80
C ALA A 69 10.88 4.07 12.59
N PRO A 70 10.04 5.09 12.33
CA PRO A 70 10.54 6.44 12.20
C PRO A 70 11.33 6.74 13.47
N ASN A 71 12.61 7.12 13.31
CA ASN A 71 13.43 7.56 14.43
C ASN A 71 12.91 8.93 14.87
N TYR A 72 11.78 8.93 15.59
CA TYR A 72 11.36 10.04 16.40
C TYR A 72 12.39 10.15 17.50
N LYS A 73 13.46 10.93 17.24
CA LYS A 73 14.42 11.31 18.26
C LYS A 73 13.63 12.00 19.37
N SER A 74 13.25 11.24 20.39
CA SER A 74 12.69 11.77 21.62
C SER A 74 13.79 12.57 22.30
N SER A 75 13.81 13.87 22.03
CA SER A 75 14.50 14.82 22.89
C SER A 75 13.72 14.93 24.19
N GLY A 76 13.91 13.97 25.11
CA GLY A 76 13.39 14.11 26.46
C GLY A 76 13.08 12.81 27.18
N ALA A 77 13.99 12.46 28.08
CA ALA A 77 13.76 11.70 29.32
C ALA A 77 13.31 10.23 29.24
N ARG A 78 14.25 9.37 29.69
CA ARG A 78 14.00 8.06 30.30
C ARG A 78 12.81 8.12 31.26
N ASN A 79 11.83 7.24 31.07
CA ASN A 79 11.37 6.29 32.09
C ASN A 79 10.53 5.21 31.39
N THR A 80 10.83 3.94 31.70
CA THR A 80 10.15 2.77 31.18
C THR A 80 8.71 2.76 31.67
N VAL A 81 7.79 3.26 30.84
CA VAL A 81 6.35 3.10 31.04
C VAL A 81 5.87 2.10 30.01
N THR A 82 5.42 0.95 30.49
CA THR A 82 4.92 -0.15 29.66
C THR A 82 3.73 0.32 28.84
N GLU A 83 3.61 -0.24 27.63
CA GLU A 83 2.64 0.15 26.59
C GLU A 83 1.18 0.11 27.07
N GLU A 84 0.85 -0.78 28.01
CA GLU A 84 -0.45 -0.84 28.67
C GLU A 84 -0.78 0.42 29.49
N GLU A 85 0.19 1.02 30.18
CA GLU A 85 -0.05 2.23 30.96
C GLU A 85 -0.31 3.44 30.06
N SER A 86 0.37 3.53 28.92
CA SER A 86 0.15 4.57 27.91
C SER A 86 -1.25 4.45 27.30
N ARG A 87 -1.70 3.21 27.04
CA ARG A 87 -3.05 2.94 26.54
C ARG A 87 -4.13 3.24 27.59
N LEU A 88 -3.88 2.94 28.86
CA LEU A 88 -4.79 3.26 29.96
C LEU A 88 -4.87 4.77 30.25
N ARG A 89 -3.79 5.52 30.05
CA ARG A 89 -3.81 6.99 30.19
C ARG A 89 -4.66 7.66 29.11
N TYR A 90 -4.62 7.15 27.88
CA TYR A 90 -5.40 7.71 26.78
C TYR A 90 -6.91 7.51 26.96
N LEU A 91 -7.32 6.40 27.60
CA LEU A 91 -8.72 6.09 27.87
C LEU A 91 -9.30 6.83 29.09
N LYS A 92 -8.48 7.42 29.95
CA LYS A 92 -8.90 8.19 31.14
C LYS A 92 -9.12 9.69 30.88
N LEU A 93 -8.97 10.14 29.64
CA LEU A 93 -9.06 11.54 29.22
C LEU A 93 -10.38 11.89 28.52
N ASN A 94 -11.38 11.02 28.62
CA ASN A 94 -12.77 11.23 28.23
C ASN A 94 -13.69 11.17 29.46
#